data_AF-A0A951M6B6-F1
#
_entry.id   AF-A0A951M6B6-F1
#
_cell.length_a   1.000
_cell.length_b   1.000
_cell.length_c   1.000
_cell.angle_alpha   90.00
_cell.angle_beta   90.00
_cell.angle_gamma   90.00
#
_symmetry.space_group_name_H-M   'P 1'
#
loop_
_entity.id
_entity.type
_entity.pdbx_description
1 polymer ?
#
loop_
_entity_poly.entity_id
_entity_poly.type
_entity_poly.pdbx_seq_one_letter_code
_entity_poly.pdbx_strand_id
1 'polypeptide(L)'
;MCGRVTQKGGELPGLVTVSLVEEPIPPRWNGAPSQEFWVVRREPTSGEYRRDRLVWGFKTAWMRDAGSAGQINATAERLASAPMFKASYEKRRCLLPVDNFFEWKSELGKKARQPYAVAMKDGSPFALAGIWTSYREGEKVVRSFAIITCPANSLVADIHHRMPVIIHPENYDRWLSALEPDPRDLLAPFPSEPMMIWPISMRVNAPRNDSQDILERVEVFPSTSS
;
A
#
# COMPACT_ATOMS: atom_id res chain seq x y z
N MET A 1 9.08 -3.76 -5.46
CA MET A 1 8.51 -3.74 -4.08
C MET A 1 7.71 -2.47 -4.05
N CYS A 2 6.43 -2.55 -3.69
CA CYS A 2 5.50 -1.43 -3.83
C CYS A 2 5.93 -0.27 -2.93
N GLY A 3 6.32 0.85 -3.54
CA GLY A 3 6.83 2.03 -2.84
C GLY A 3 6.20 3.33 -3.31
N ARG A 4 5.16 3.26 -4.14
CA ARG A 4 4.45 4.43 -4.64
C ARG A 4 3.03 4.07 -5.04
N VAL A 5 2.08 4.93 -4.71
CA VAL A 5 0.63 4.72 -4.95
C VAL A 5 -0.06 6.01 -5.36
N THR A 6 -1.23 5.89 -5.97
CA THR A 6 -2.21 6.98 -6.01
C THR A 6 -3.29 6.71 -4.97
N GLN A 7 -3.64 7.72 -4.19
CA GLN A 7 -4.79 7.73 -3.30
C GLN A 7 -5.54 9.06 -3.49
N LYS A 8 -6.58 9.05 -4.33
CA LYS A 8 -7.43 10.23 -4.57
C LYS A 8 -8.41 10.47 -3.42
N GLY A 9 -8.82 9.39 -2.76
CA GLY A 9 -9.76 9.38 -1.64
C GLY A 9 -9.45 8.24 -0.68
N GLY A 10 -10.22 8.13 0.39
CA GLY A 10 -10.01 7.12 1.42
C GLY A 10 -11.18 6.14 1.55
N GLU A 11 -12.13 6.18 0.61
CA GLU A 11 -13.29 5.29 0.56
C GLU A 11 -12.93 3.94 -0.08
N LEU A 12 -13.60 2.88 0.38
CA LEU A 12 -13.55 1.56 -0.23
C LEU A 12 -14.98 1.08 -0.56
N PRO A 13 -15.20 0.45 -1.73
CA PRO A 13 -16.51 -0.11 -2.07
C PRO A 13 -16.95 -1.14 -1.03
N GLY A 14 -18.21 -1.07 -0.58
CA GLY A 14 -18.78 -2.04 0.35
C GLY A 14 -18.33 -1.89 1.81
N LEU A 15 -17.57 -0.84 2.17
CA LEU A 15 -17.13 -0.62 3.55
C LEU A 15 -17.50 0.79 4.04
N VAL A 16 -18.46 0.84 4.98
CA VAL A 16 -18.82 2.09 5.66
C VAL A 16 -17.79 2.36 6.75
N THR A 17 -17.24 3.58 6.78
CA THR A 17 -16.23 3.98 7.76
C THR A 17 -16.62 5.26 8.47
N VAL A 18 -16.14 5.41 9.71
CA VAL A 18 -16.23 6.63 10.50
C VAL A 18 -14.89 7.36 10.44
N SER A 19 -14.92 8.67 10.20
CA SER A 19 -13.76 9.55 10.31
C SER A 19 -14.04 10.61 11.37
N LEU A 20 -13.14 10.73 12.35
CA LEU A 20 -13.14 11.87 13.29
C LEU A 20 -12.14 12.96 12.88
N VAL A 21 -11.50 12.80 11.73
CA VAL A 21 -10.56 13.78 11.19
C VAL A 21 -11.35 14.80 10.39
N GLU A 22 -11.29 16.06 10.84
CA GLU A 22 -12.06 17.17 10.27
C GLU A 22 -11.50 17.64 8.93
N GLU A 23 -10.18 17.71 8.80
CA GLU A 23 -9.54 18.09 7.55
C GLU A 23 -9.41 16.89 6.60
N PRO A 24 -9.60 17.05 5.28
CA PRO A 24 -9.29 16.00 4.32
C PRO A 24 -7.78 15.93 4.00
N ILE A 25 -7.21 14.75 3.78
CA ILE A 25 -5.92 14.65 3.07
C ILE A 25 -6.21 14.95 1.59
N PRO A 26 -5.49 15.88 0.94
CA PRO A 26 -5.66 16.12 -0.49
C PRO A 26 -5.31 14.86 -1.30
N PRO A 27 -5.87 14.68 -2.51
CA PRO A 27 -5.48 13.61 -3.42
C PRO A 27 -3.97 13.52 -3.58
N ARG A 28 -3.43 12.31 -3.47
CA ARG A 28 -2.03 12.00 -3.82
C ARG A 28 -2.01 11.20 -5.11
N TRP A 29 -1.52 11.79 -6.19
CA TRP A 29 -1.27 11.10 -7.45
C TRP A 29 0.04 10.33 -7.43
N ASN A 30 1.03 10.82 -6.69
CA ASN A 30 2.38 10.27 -6.56
C ASN A 30 2.76 10.08 -5.08
N GLY A 31 1.90 9.38 -4.34
CA GLY A 31 2.08 9.12 -2.92
C GLY A 31 3.28 8.22 -2.65
N ALA A 32 4.11 8.60 -1.67
CA ALA A 32 5.38 7.96 -1.33
C ALA A 32 5.49 7.70 0.20
N PRO A 33 6.44 6.85 0.63
CA PRO A 33 6.76 6.66 2.03
C PRO A 33 7.01 7.97 2.81
N SER A 34 6.85 7.89 4.12
CA SER A 34 6.90 8.99 5.10
C SER A 34 5.76 10.00 5.00
N GLN A 35 4.87 9.88 4.02
CA GLN A 35 3.66 10.69 3.92
C GLN A 35 2.49 10.06 4.69
N GLU A 36 1.51 10.88 5.05
CA GLU A 36 0.23 10.43 5.61
C GLU A 36 -0.74 10.01 4.51
N PHE A 37 -1.46 8.91 4.78
CA PHE A 37 -2.51 8.35 3.95
C PHE A 37 -3.75 8.07 4.77
N TRP A 38 -4.90 8.05 4.10
CA TRP A 38 -6.10 7.44 4.65
C TRP A 38 -5.90 5.94 4.76
N VAL A 39 -6.10 5.42 5.96
CA VAL A 39 -5.98 3.99 6.25
C VAL A 39 -7.21 3.57 7.03
N VAL A 40 -7.87 2.51 6.57
CA VAL A 40 -9.01 1.92 7.25
C VAL A 40 -8.52 0.86 8.22
N ARG A 41 -8.95 0.96 9.48
CA ARG A 41 -8.62 0.01 10.55
C ARG A 41 -9.85 -0.24 11.41
N ARG A 42 -9.88 -1.38 12.09
CA ARG A 42 -10.86 -1.58 13.16
C ARG A 42 -10.40 -0.85 14.42
N GLU A 43 -11.28 -0.06 15.03
CA GLU A 43 -11.00 0.56 16.33
C GLU A 43 -11.13 -0.51 17.42
N PRO A 44 -10.10 -0.74 18.26
CA PRO A 44 -10.13 -1.85 19.22
C PRO A 44 -11.22 -1.78 20.28
N THR A 45 -11.73 -0.59 20.60
CA THR A 45 -12.69 -0.32 21.67
C THR A 45 -14.13 -0.34 21.15
N SER A 46 -14.45 0.44 20.12
CA SER A 46 -15.79 0.54 19.53
C SER A 46 -16.08 -0.58 18.52
N GLY A 47 -15.04 -1.20 17.95
CA GLY A 47 -15.17 -2.18 16.88
C GLY A 47 -15.54 -1.58 15.53
N GLU A 48 -15.71 -0.26 15.44
CA GLU A 48 -16.05 0.44 14.20
C GLU A 48 -14.89 0.41 13.20
N TYR A 49 -15.25 0.43 11.92
CA TYR A 49 -14.29 0.74 10.87
C TYR A 49 -13.98 2.22 10.89
N ARG A 50 -12.74 2.55 11.26
CA ARG A 50 -12.25 3.92 11.27
C ARG A 50 -11.34 4.16 10.10
N ARG A 51 -11.58 5.29 9.44
CA ARG A 51 -10.67 5.86 8.45
C ARG A 51 -9.87 6.96 9.12
N ASP A 52 -8.60 6.67 9.40
CA ASP A 52 -7.69 7.61 10.06
C ASP A 52 -6.49 7.92 9.16
N ARG A 53 -5.75 8.98 9.51
CA ARG A 53 -4.47 9.31 8.89
C ARG A 53 -3.35 8.55 9.57
N LEU A 54 -2.59 7.77 8.79
CA LEU A 54 -1.42 7.04 9.25
C LEU A 54 -0.21 7.35 8.35
N VAL A 55 0.99 7.37 8.95
CA VAL A 55 2.25 7.56 8.21
C VAL A 55 2.69 6.25 7.56
N TRP A 56 2.98 6.26 6.26
CA TRP A 56 3.53 5.08 5.57
C TRP A 56 5.02 4.91 5.91
N GLY A 57 5.34 3.90 6.70
CA GLY A 57 6.68 3.67 7.25
C GLY A 57 6.58 3.12 8.65
N PHE A 58 6.25 1.84 8.77
CA PHE A 58 6.02 1.13 10.02
C PHE A 58 7.20 1.33 10.98
N LYS A 59 6.89 1.96 12.11
CA LYS A 59 7.88 2.40 13.09
C LYS A 59 7.34 2.17 14.50
N THR A 60 8.07 1.38 15.27
CA THR A 60 7.83 1.19 16.71
C THR A 60 8.58 2.24 17.51
N ALA A 61 8.28 2.39 18.80
CA ALA A 61 8.95 3.36 19.68
C ALA A 61 10.50 3.21 19.64
N TRP A 62 10.99 1.96 19.70
CA TRP A 62 12.42 1.66 19.62
C TRP A 62 13.05 2.11 18.28
N MET A 63 12.35 1.90 17.16
CA MET A 63 12.85 2.32 15.83
C MET A 63 12.91 3.84 15.69
N ARG A 64 12.00 4.56 16.37
CA ARG A 64 12.06 6.03 16.45
C ARG A 64 13.32 6.48 17.19
N ASP A 65 13.65 5.89 18.34
CA ASP A 65 14.87 6.25 19.08
C ASP A 65 16.15 6.00 18.27
N ALA A 66 16.13 4.96 17.44
CA ALA A 66 17.22 4.64 16.53
C ALA A 66 17.29 5.53 15.27
N GLY A 67 16.40 6.53 15.12
CA GLY A 67 16.37 7.41 13.94
C GLY A 67 16.00 6.71 12.63
N SER A 68 15.40 5.51 12.69
CA SER A 68 15.07 4.73 11.50
C SER A 68 13.99 5.41 10.65
N ALA A 69 14.03 5.24 9.32
CA ALA A 69 12.94 5.66 8.42
C ALA A 69 11.67 4.79 8.56
N GLY A 70 11.75 3.62 9.22
CA GLY A 70 10.66 2.66 9.31
C GLY A 70 10.59 1.70 8.11
N GLN A 71 9.78 0.65 8.22
CA GLN A 71 9.59 -0.34 7.15
C GLN A 71 8.37 0.00 6.31
N ILE A 72 8.53 0.10 4.99
CA ILE A 72 7.42 0.45 4.09
C ILE A 72 6.63 -0.78 3.63
N ASN A 73 7.27 -1.95 3.62
CA ASN A 73 6.71 -3.22 3.19
C ASN A 73 6.95 -4.31 4.24
N ALA A 74 6.02 -5.26 4.33
CA ALA A 74 6.15 -6.50 5.06
C ALA A 74 5.90 -7.68 4.11
N THR A 75 6.79 -8.66 4.09
CA THR A 75 6.71 -9.83 3.20
C THR A 75 5.76 -10.86 3.80
N ALA A 76 4.70 -11.25 3.08
CA ALA A 76 3.67 -12.18 3.56
C ALA A 76 4.24 -13.45 4.22
N GLU A 77 5.25 -14.04 3.60
CA GLU A 77 5.94 -15.27 4.03
C GLU A 77 6.64 -15.14 5.39
N ARG A 78 6.90 -13.91 5.85
CA ARG A 78 7.62 -13.63 7.10
C ARG A 78 6.76 -12.95 8.16
N LEU A 79 5.51 -12.58 7.87
CA LEU A 79 4.67 -11.79 8.79
C LEU A 79 4.47 -12.47 10.15
N ALA A 80 4.10 -13.74 10.14
CA ALA A 80 3.77 -14.49 11.36
C ALA A 80 5.00 -14.85 12.22
N SER A 81 6.20 -14.84 11.63
CA SER A 81 7.45 -15.21 12.31
C SER A 81 8.37 -14.02 12.61
N ALA A 82 8.22 -12.89 11.92
CA ALA A 82 9.04 -11.70 12.13
C ALA A 82 8.65 -11.01 13.45
N PRO A 83 9.56 -10.92 14.45
CA PRO A 83 9.24 -10.32 15.75
C PRO A 83 8.72 -8.88 15.67
N MET A 84 9.19 -8.12 14.67
CA MET A 84 8.77 -6.74 14.42
C MET A 84 7.31 -6.60 13.98
N PHE A 85 6.77 -7.61 13.27
CA PHE A 85 5.46 -7.53 12.63
C PHE A 85 4.42 -8.43 13.27
N LYS A 86 4.81 -9.53 13.91
CA LYS A 86 3.92 -10.57 14.42
C LYS A 86 2.74 -10.02 15.22
N ALA A 87 2.99 -9.20 16.25
CA ALA A 87 1.93 -8.66 17.09
C ALA A 87 0.97 -7.74 16.32
N SER A 88 1.48 -6.97 15.35
CA SER A 88 0.64 -6.14 14.49
C SER A 88 -0.13 -6.96 13.45
N TYR A 89 0.46 -8.03 12.93
CA TYR A 89 -0.24 -8.96 12.04
C TYR A 89 -1.41 -9.65 12.74
N GLU A 90 -1.24 -10.05 14.00
CA GLU A 90 -2.29 -10.73 14.76
C GLU A 90 -3.46 -9.80 15.14
N LYS A 91 -3.20 -8.51 15.41
CA LYS A 91 -4.18 -7.63 16.08
C LYS A 91 -4.39 -6.26 15.45
N ARG A 92 -3.50 -5.83 14.57
CA ARG A 92 -3.45 -4.46 14.03
C ARG A 92 -3.26 -4.49 12.51
N ARG A 93 -4.16 -5.19 11.84
CA ARG A 93 -4.29 -5.16 10.39
C ARG A 93 -5.08 -3.93 9.96
N CYS A 94 -4.77 -3.45 8.76
CA CYS A 94 -5.43 -2.31 8.16
C CYS A 94 -5.54 -2.49 6.64
N LEU A 95 -6.34 -1.64 6.02
CA LEU A 95 -6.51 -1.53 4.58
C LEU A 95 -6.03 -0.14 4.15
N LEU A 96 -5.17 -0.08 3.14
CA LEU A 96 -4.83 1.17 2.45
C LEU A 96 -5.67 1.25 1.16
N PRO A 97 -6.69 2.13 1.09
CA PRO A 97 -7.41 2.40 -0.14
C PRO A 97 -6.48 3.07 -1.16
N VAL A 98 -6.43 2.56 -2.38
CA VAL A 98 -5.64 3.13 -3.48
C VAL A 98 -6.39 3.05 -4.80
N ASP A 99 -6.08 3.95 -5.72
CA ASP A 99 -6.56 3.91 -7.10
C ASP A 99 -5.61 3.10 -8.00
N ASN A 100 -4.33 3.08 -7.66
CA ASN A 100 -3.29 2.29 -8.32
C ASN A 100 -2.04 2.20 -7.44
N PHE A 101 -1.15 1.27 -7.79
CA PHE A 101 0.23 1.28 -7.34
C PHE A 101 1.18 1.33 -8.53
N PHE A 102 2.42 1.78 -8.27
CA PHE A 102 3.46 1.84 -9.27
C PHE A 102 4.54 0.79 -9.03
N GLU A 103 5.05 0.22 -10.11
CA GLU A 103 6.21 -0.66 -10.10
C GLU A 103 7.14 -0.34 -11.28
N TRP A 104 8.42 -0.70 -11.15
CA TRP A 104 9.45 -0.36 -12.12
C TRP A 104 10.03 -1.62 -12.74
N LYS A 105 9.85 -1.77 -14.04
CA LYS A 105 10.45 -2.85 -14.82
C LYS A 105 11.95 -2.66 -14.87
N SER A 106 12.68 -3.64 -14.34
CA SER A 106 14.13 -3.71 -14.51
C SER A 106 14.43 -4.42 -15.83
N GLU A 107 15.32 -3.84 -16.63
CA GLU A 107 15.79 -4.45 -17.88
C GLU A 107 17.29 -4.74 -17.76
N LEU A 108 17.70 -5.92 -18.23
CA LEU A 108 19.09 -6.35 -18.17
C LEU A 108 19.98 -5.34 -18.93
N GLY A 109 21.07 -4.91 -18.29
CA GLY A 109 22.01 -3.94 -18.88
C GLY A 109 21.55 -2.48 -18.83
N LYS A 110 20.35 -2.16 -18.31
CA LYS A 110 19.86 -0.77 -18.19
C LYS A 110 19.89 -0.25 -16.76
N LYS A 111 20.41 0.96 -16.60
CA LYS A 111 20.41 1.69 -15.31
C LYS A 111 19.04 2.29 -15.00
N ALA A 112 18.34 2.80 -16.02
CA ALA A 112 17.01 3.37 -15.88
C ALA A 112 15.95 2.27 -15.94
N ARG A 113 14.97 2.31 -15.04
CA ARG A 113 13.88 1.34 -14.95
C ARG A 113 12.59 1.99 -15.43
N GLN A 114 11.89 1.38 -16.38
CA GLN A 114 10.63 1.92 -16.89
C GLN A 114 9.53 1.79 -15.84
N PRO A 115 8.90 2.90 -15.37
CA PRO A 115 7.77 2.82 -14.46
C PRO A 115 6.48 2.41 -15.16
N TYR A 116 5.65 1.69 -14.42
CA TYR A 116 4.32 1.27 -14.81
C TYR A 116 3.34 1.60 -13.68
N ALA A 117 2.12 1.95 -14.04
CA ALA A 117 0.98 2.00 -13.13
C ALA A 117 0.17 0.71 -13.26
N VAL A 118 -0.37 0.23 -12.13
CA VAL A 118 -1.20 -0.97 -12.05
C VAL A 118 -2.50 -0.63 -11.31
N ALA A 119 -3.65 -0.85 -11.96
CA ALA A 119 -4.98 -0.49 -11.46
C ALA A 119 -6.04 -1.54 -11.82
N MET A 120 -7.26 -1.36 -11.31
CA MET A 120 -8.43 -2.13 -11.80
C MET A 120 -8.89 -1.61 -13.16
N LYS A 121 -9.33 -2.52 -14.03
CA LYS A 121 -9.85 -2.19 -15.39
C LYS A 121 -11.09 -1.32 -15.37
N ASP A 122 -11.92 -1.47 -14.34
CA ASP A 122 -13.15 -0.69 -14.16
C ASP A 122 -12.91 0.69 -13.52
N GLY A 123 -11.66 1.01 -13.18
CA GLY A 123 -11.28 2.26 -12.52
C GLY A 123 -11.66 2.34 -11.04
N SER A 124 -12.18 1.26 -10.44
CA SER A 124 -12.53 1.23 -9.03
C SER A 124 -11.28 1.29 -8.12
N PRO A 125 -11.37 1.96 -6.96
CA PRO A 125 -10.34 1.86 -5.94
C PRO A 125 -10.36 0.48 -5.28
N PHE A 126 -9.21 0.05 -4.79
CA PHE A 126 -9.01 -1.25 -4.16
C PHE A 126 -8.17 -1.12 -2.90
N ALA A 127 -8.19 -2.16 -2.06
CA ALA A 127 -7.54 -2.12 -0.76
C ALA A 127 -6.25 -2.93 -0.73
N LEU A 128 -5.12 -2.27 -0.45
CA LEU A 128 -3.88 -2.97 -0.13
C LEU A 128 -3.90 -3.44 1.32
N ALA A 129 -3.55 -4.69 1.56
CA ALA A 129 -3.39 -5.24 2.90
C ALA A 129 -2.22 -4.55 3.60
N GLY A 130 -2.44 -4.11 4.84
CA GLY A 130 -1.40 -3.50 5.66
C GLY A 130 -1.43 -3.96 7.11
N ILE A 131 -0.35 -3.67 7.80
CA ILE A 131 -0.25 -3.76 9.26
C ILE A 131 0.16 -2.41 9.82
N TRP A 132 -0.36 -2.08 10.99
CA TRP A 132 -0.07 -0.81 11.63
C TRP A 132 0.38 -0.97 13.07
N THR A 133 1.04 0.07 13.56
CA THR A 133 1.46 0.19 14.95
C THR A 133 1.29 1.63 15.41
N SER A 134 1.44 1.84 16.71
CA SER A 134 1.36 3.15 17.32
C SER A 134 2.38 3.30 18.42
N TYR A 135 2.92 4.49 18.58
CA TYR A 135 3.74 4.87 19.71
C TYR A 135 3.36 6.27 20.19
N ARG A 136 3.72 6.60 21.44
CA ARG A 136 3.53 7.94 21.99
C ARG A 136 4.79 8.78 21.78
N GLU A 137 4.58 10.03 21.40
CA GLU A 137 5.59 11.08 21.28
C GLU A 137 5.09 12.31 22.04
N GLY A 138 5.50 12.43 23.30
CA GLY A 138 4.86 13.33 24.26
C GLY A 138 3.38 12.98 24.43
N GLU A 139 2.50 13.97 24.21
CA GLU A 139 1.04 13.81 24.26
C GLU A 139 0.44 13.26 22.96
N LYS A 140 1.21 13.22 21.86
CA LYS A 140 0.73 12.77 20.56
C LYS A 140 0.86 11.26 20.42
N VAL A 141 -0.15 10.63 19.83
CA VAL A 141 -0.08 9.23 19.39
C VAL A 141 0.25 9.21 17.91
N VAL A 142 1.45 8.76 17.57
CA VAL A 142 1.84 8.55 16.17
C VAL A 142 1.40 7.16 15.76
N ARG A 143 0.72 7.06 14.62
CA ARG A 143 0.33 5.79 14.00
C ARG A 143 1.04 5.65 12.65
N SER A 144 1.64 4.49 12.42
CA SER A 144 2.37 4.19 11.19
C SER A 144 2.03 2.80 10.67
N PHE A 145 2.21 2.58 9.37
CA PHE A 145 1.86 1.31 8.73
C PHE A 145 2.89 0.84 7.70
N ALA A 146 2.85 -0.44 7.37
CA ALA A 146 3.53 -1.07 6.24
C ALA A 146 2.50 -1.80 5.36
N ILE A 147 2.77 -1.84 4.06
CA ILE A 147 1.97 -2.61 3.10
C ILE A 147 2.50 -4.05 3.06
N ILE A 148 1.61 -5.02 2.96
CA ILE A 148 1.99 -6.41 2.81
C ILE A 148 2.20 -6.72 1.33
N THR A 149 3.28 -7.44 1.02
CA THR A 149 3.58 -7.91 -0.33
C THR A 149 3.56 -9.43 -0.40
N CYS A 150 3.19 -9.96 -1.56
CA CYS A 150 3.21 -11.39 -1.92
C CYS A 150 3.94 -11.58 -3.27
N PRO A 151 4.16 -12.81 -3.76
CA PRO A 151 4.60 -13.05 -5.13
C PRO A 151 3.70 -12.33 -6.14
N ALA A 152 4.25 -11.88 -7.26
CA ALA A 152 3.45 -11.26 -8.30
C ALA A 152 2.53 -12.27 -9.01
N ASN A 153 1.34 -11.83 -9.41
CA ASN A 153 0.53 -12.54 -10.40
C ASN A 153 1.17 -12.45 -11.81
N SER A 154 0.58 -13.13 -12.79
CA SER A 154 1.09 -13.14 -14.17
C SER A 154 1.26 -11.75 -14.79
N LEU A 155 0.33 -10.83 -14.52
CA LEU A 155 0.36 -9.46 -15.06
C LEU A 155 1.52 -8.63 -14.50
N VAL A 156 1.75 -8.69 -13.18
CA VAL A 156 2.79 -7.90 -12.51
C VAL A 156 4.16 -8.56 -12.64
N ALA A 157 4.23 -9.89 -12.78
CA ALA A 157 5.47 -10.64 -12.91
C ALA A 157 6.33 -10.20 -14.11
N ASP A 158 5.71 -9.67 -15.16
CA ASP A 158 6.40 -9.10 -16.33
C ASP A 158 7.26 -7.87 -16.00
N ILE A 159 6.97 -7.19 -14.88
CA ILE A 159 7.69 -5.99 -14.44
C ILE A 159 8.39 -6.14 -13.09
N HIS A 160 7.85 -6.96 -12.19
CA HIS A 160 8.39 -7.15 -10.85
C HIS A 160 7.92 -8.48 -10.24
N HIS A 161 8.81 -9.20 -9.54
CA HIS A 161 8.53 -10.51 -8.93
C HIS A 161 7.64 -10.48 -7.66
N ARG A 162 7.19 -9.30 -7.24
CA ARG A 162 6.35 -9.05 -6.05
C ARG A 162 5.28 -8.04 -6.39
N MET A 163 4.14 -8.16 -5.72
CA MET A 163 3.06 -7.18 -5.76
C MET A 163 2.52 -6.95 -4.33
N PRO A 164 1.82 -5.84 -4.05
CA PRO A 164 1.09 -5.71 -2.80
C PRO A 164 -0.05 -6.74 -2.75
N VAL A 165 -0.36 -7.25 -1.56
CA VAL A 165 -1.57 -8.07 -1.35
C VAL A 165 -2.77 -7.15 -1.47
N ILE A 166 -3.73 -7.52 -2.32
CA ILE A 166 -4.99 -6.80 -2.49
C ILE A 166 -6.08 -7.64 -1.81
N ILE A 167 -6.81 -7.04 -0.87
CA ILE A 167 -7.92 -7.71 -0.18
C ILE A 167 -9.19 -7.51 -0.99
N HIS A 168 -9.90 -8.60 -1.25
CA HIS A 168 -11.21 -8.55 -1.88
C HIS A 168 -12.27 -7.90 -0.95
N PRO A 169 -13.25 -7.15 -1.47
CA PRO A 169 -14.26 -6.48 -0.65
C PRO A 169 -15.00 -7.39 0.34
N GLU A 170 -15.33 -8.62 -0.07
CA GLU A 170 -15.98 -9.62 0.79
C GLU A 170 -15.12 -10.06 1.99
N ASN A 171 -13.81 -9.82 1.95
CA ASN A 171 -12.85 -10.20 2.98
C ASN A 171 -12.40 -9.03 3.87
N TYR A 172 -12.94 -7.81 3.69
CA TYR A 172 -12.53 -6.65 4.49
C TYR A 172 -12.77 -6.84 5.99
N ASP A 173 -13.94 -7.34 6.40
CA ASP A 173 -14.26 -7.59 7.81
C ASP A 173 -13.31 -8.62 8.42
N ARG A 174 -13.16 -9.76 7.75
CA ARG A 174 -12.25 -10.85 8.16
C ARG A 174 -10.81 -10.37 8.28
N TRP A 175 -10.34 -9.58 7.30
CA TRP A 175 -9.00 -9.01 7.34
C TRP A 175 -8.82 -8.02 8.50
N LEU A 176 -9.79 -7.17 8.79
CA LEU A 176 -9.71 -6.17 9.85
C LEU A 176 -9.99 -6.73 11.25
N SER A 177 -10.57 -7.93 11.35
CA SER A 177 -10.97 -8.57 12.60
C SER A 177 -9.80 -9.20 13.35
N ALA A 178 -9.60 -8.82 14.61
CA ALA A 178 -8.61 -9.49 15.47
C ALA A 178 -9.06 -10.87 15.99
N LEU A 179 -10.26 -11.35 15.63
CA LEU A 179 -10.79 -12.65 16.04
C LEU A 179 -10.06 -13.81 15.36
N GLU A 180 -9.56 -13.58 14.15
CA GLU A 180 -8.71 -14.50 13.43
C GLU A 180 -7.28 -13.92 13.41
N PRO A 181 -6.36 -14.43 14.25
CA PRO A 181 -5.01 -13.87 14.32
C PRO A 181 -4.18 -14.08 13.05
N ASP A 182 -4.51 -15.09 12.24
CA ASP A 182 -3.70 -15.52 11.10
C ASP A 182 -4.54 -15.90 9.87
N PRO A 183 -5.15 -14.91 9.18
CA PRO A 183 -5.90 -15.13 7.95
C PRO A 183 -4.96 -15.23 6.73
N ARG A 184 -3.96 -16.12 6.80
CA ARG A 184 -2.88 -16.23 5.80
C ARG A 184 -3.35 -16.59 4.39
N ASP A 185 -4.49 -17.23 4.25
CA ASP A 185 -5.09 -17.55 2.96
C ASP A 185 -5.48 -16.29 2.16
N LEU A 186 -5.69 -15.16 2.84
CA LEU A 186 -5.90 -13.86 2.21
C LEU A 186 -4.60 -13.22 1.68
N LEU A 187 -3.43 -13.79 1.98
CA LEU A 187 -2.12 -13.25 1.60
C LEU A 187 -1.60 -13.81 0.27
N ALA A 188 -2.51 -14.01 -0.67
CA ALA A 188 -2.23 -14.54 -2.00
C ALA A 188 -2.16 -13.42 -3.07
N PRO A 189 -1.53 -13.68 -4.23
CA PRO A 189 -1.58 -12.76 -5.36
C PRO A 189 -3.02 -12.56 -5.85
N PHE A 190 -3.39 -11.31 -6.12
CA PHE A 190 -4.71 -11.00 -6.67
C PHE A 190 -4.84 -11.50 -8.11
N PRO A 191 -6.03 -11.92 -8.59
CA PRO A 191 -6.23 -12.33 -9.98
C PRO A 191 -5.80 -11.25 -10.98
N SER A 192 -5.16 -11.65 -12.09
CA SER A 192 -4.67 -10.73 -13.12
C SER A 192 -5.78 -10.18 -14.02
N GLU A 193 -6.84 -10.96 -14.20
CA GLU A 193 -7.95 -10.71 -15.13
C GLU A 193 -8.64 -9.36 -14.93
N PRO A 194 -8.97 -8.91 -13.70
CA PRO A 194 -9.60 -7.60 -13.46
C PRO A 194 -8.61 -6.43 -13.51
N MET A 195 -7.30 -6.70 -13.57
CA MET A 195 -6.27 -5.67 -13.47
C MET A 195 -5.79 -5.20 -14.84
N MET A 196 -5.28 -3.98 -14.89
CA MET A 196 -4.58 -3.43 -16.04
C MET A 196 -3.25 -2.80 -15.61
N ILE A 197 -2.30 -2.81 -16.54
CA ILE A 197 -0.96 -2.27 -16.37
C ILE A 197 -0.62 -1.41 -17.58
N TRP A 198 0.02 -0.27 -17.37
CA TRP A 198 0.50 0.56 -18.47
C TRP A 198 1.75 1.35 -18.11
N PRO A 199 2.64 1.60 -19.09
CA PRO A 199 3.84 2.39 -18.88
C PRO A 199 3.48 3.87 -18.69
N ILE A 200 4.23 4.54 -17.83
CA ILE A 200 4.07 5.96 -17.52
C ILE A 200 5.41 6.70 -17.59
N SER A 201 5.39 8.03 -17.45
CA SER A 201 6.60 8.85 -17.51
C SER A 201 7.54 8.62 -16.31
N MET A 202 8.85 8.76 -16.55
CA MET A 202 9.89 8.81 -15.50
C MET A 202 9.72 9.96 -14.49
N ARG A 203 8.87 10.96 -14.80
CA ARG A 203 8.49 12.05 -13.86
C ARG A 203 8.05 11.50 -12.51
N VAL A 204 7.43 10.32 -12.52
CA VAL A 204 6.93 9.62 -11.35
C VAL A 204 8.02 9.33 -10.29
N ASN A 205 9.30 9.29 -10.69
CA ASN A 205 10.44 9.05 -9.79
C ASN A 205 10.66 10.14 -8.74
N ALA A 206 10.17 11.36 -9.00
CA ALA A 206 10.26 12.47 -8.05
C ALA A 206 8.89 12.67 -7.37
N PRO A 207 8.73 12.37 -6.07
CA PRO A 207 7.44 12.47 -5.37
C PRO A 207 6.79 13.86 -5.42
N ARG A 208 7.59 14.91 -5.63
CA ARG A 208 7.09 16.29 -5.84
C ARG A 208 6.24 16.47 -7.10
N ASN A 209 6.35 15.55 -8.07
CA ASN A 209 5.51 15.53 -9.26
C ASN A 209 4.20 14.81 -8.91
N ASP A 210 3.30 15.53 -8.23
CA ASP A 210 2.09 14.99 -7.60
C ASP A 210 0.82 15.55 -8.26
N SER A 211 0.60 15.18 -9.51
CA SER A 211 -0.52 15.65 -10.34
C SER A 211 -1.03 14.54 -11.26
N GLN A 212 -2.24 14.71 -11.78
CA GLN A 212 -2.93 13.67 -12.56
C GLN A 212 -2.17 13.21 -13.80
N ASP A 213 -1.36 14.08 -14.43
CA ASP A 213 -0.51 13.76 -15.60
C ASP A 213 0.47 12.62 -15.31
N ILE A 214 0.76 12.31 -14.04
CA ILE A 214 1.65 11.22 -13.68
C ILE A 214 1.14 9.84 -14.12
N LEU A 215 -0.17 9.73 -14.38
CA LEU A 215 -0.83 8.50 -14.85
C LEU A 215 -0.93 8.43 -16.37
N GLU A 216 -0.51 9.46 -17.12
CA GLU A 216 -0.57 9.45 -18.58
C GLU A 216 0.27 8.30 -19.15
N ARG A 217 -0.36 7.53 -20.05
CA ARG A 217 0.31 6.46 -20.76
C ARG A 217 1.38 7.04 -21.67
N VAL A 218 2.56 6.46 -21.63
CA VAL A 218 3.67 6.81 -22.55
C VAL A 218 3.93 5.67 -23.52
N GLU A 219 4.50 5.99 -24.68
CA GLU A 219 5.07 4.97 -25.55
C GLU A 219 6.41 4.48 -24.96
N VAL A 220 6.58 3.16 -24.90
CA VAL A 220 7.86 2.56 -24.54
C VAL A 220 8.55 2.18 -25.83
N PHE A 221 9.46 3.02 -26.28
CA PHE A 221 10.27 2.69 -27.44
C PHE A 221 11.24 1.57 -27.07
N PRO A 222 11.26 0.45 -27.81
CA PRO A 222 12.35 -0.50 -27.68
C PRO A 222 13.65 0.23 -27.99
N SER A 223 14.60 0.18 -27.07
CA SER A 223 15.92 0.74 -27.31
C SER A 223 16.52 0.03 -28.51
N THR A 224 16.80 0.78 -29.58
CA THR A 224 17.60 0.30 -30.70
C THR A 224 18.92 -0.23 -30.15
N SER A 225 19.19 -1.51 -30.40
CA SER A 225 20.49 -2.10 -30.14
C SER A 225 21.52 -1.40 -31.01
N SER A 226 22.30 -0.48 -30.43
CA SER A 226 23.52 0.05 -31.02
C SER A 226 24.72 -0.73 -30.52
#